data_AF-A0A268NW36-F1
#
_entry.id   AF-A0A268NW36-F1
#
_cell.length_a   1.000
_cell.length_b   1.000
_cell.length_c   1.000
_cell.angle_alpha   90.00
_cell.angle_beta   90.00
_cell.angle_gamma   90.00
#
_symmetry.space_group_name_H-M   'P 1'
#
loop_
_entity.id
_entity.type
_entity.pdbx_description
1 polymer ?
#
loop_
_entity_poly.entity_id
_entity_poly.type
_entity_poly.pdbx_seq_one_letter_code
_entity_poly.pdbx_strand_id
1 'polypeptide(L)' 'MKRKIIIFSCLVLTAISMSACQQQGKYTGEFNVNWGSEDIPEHLQRLEDNNIPYETRDGKIFIQEDAVNDATECCT' A
#
# COMPACT_ATOMS: atom_id res chain seq x y z
N MET A 1 -30.67 23.85 -22.05
CA MET A 1 -29.27 23.34 -22.05
C MET A 1 -28.54 23.57 -20.72
N LYS A 2 -28.72 24.72 -20.06
CA LYS A 2 -28.08 25.06 -18.76
C LYS A 2 -28.29 24.03 -17.64
N ARG A 3 -29.49 23.45 -17.52
CA ARG A 3 -29.80 22.39 -16.52
C ARG A 3 -29.08 21.06 -16.79
N LYS A 4 -28.84 20.69 -18.06
CA LYS A 4 -28.12 19.46 -18.41
C LYS A 4 -26.61 19.60 -18.16
N ILE A 5 -26.08 20.82 -18.32
CA ILE A 5 -24.68 21.15 -18.01
C ILE A 5 -24.40 21.03 -16.51
N ILE A 6 -25.32 21.49 -15.66
CA ILE A 6 -25.18 21.40 -14.19
C ILE A 6 -25.17 19.93 -13.72
N ILE A 7 -26.02 19.09 -14.30
CA ILE A 7 -26.08 17.65 -13.95
C ILE A 7 -24.81 16.92 -14.42
N PHE A 8 -24.31 17.24 -15.62
CA PHE A 8 -23.09 16.63 -16.15
C PHE A 8 -21.85 17.05 -15.34
N SER A 9 -21.80 18.30 -14.86
CA SER A 9 -20.71 18.81 -14.02
C SER A 9 -20.63 18.13 -12.65
N CYS A 10 -21.77 17.68 -12.09
CA CYS A 10 -21.80 17.03 -10.78
C CYS A 10 -21.32 15.57 -10.84
N LEU A 11 -21.55 14.89 -11.98
CA LEU A 11 -21.17 13.49 -12.18
C LEU A 11 -19.64 13.30 -12.32
N VAL A 12 -18.95 14.28 -12.90
CA VAL A 12 -17.49 14.26 -13.09
C VAL A 12 -16.76 14.46 -11.75
N LEU A 13 -17.32 15.29 -10.85
CA LEU A 13 -16.75 15.53 -9.52
C LEU A 13 -16.81 14.29 -8.61
N THR A 14 -17.85 13.47 -8.72
CA THR A 14 -17.97 12.22 -7.93
C THR A 14 -17.11 11.07 -8.44
N ALA A 15 -16.64 11.12 -9.69
CA ALA A 15 -15.78 10.08 -10.26
C ALA A 15 -14.30 10.22 -9.82
N ILE A 16 -13.86 11.43 -9.48
CA ILE A 16 -12.47 11.73 -9.10
C ILE A 16 -12.18 11.35 -7.63
N SER A 17 -13.21 11.24 -6.78
CA SER A 17 -13.02 10.92 -5.36
C SER A 17 -12.78 9.44 -5.05
N MET A 18 -12.93 8.52 -6.03
CA MET A 18 -12.69 7.08 -5.80
C MET A 18 -11.24 6.63 -6.05
N SER A 19 -10.41 7.44 -6.72
CA SER A 19 -8.99 7.08 -6.93
C SER A 19 -8.11 7.30 -5.70
N ALA A 20 -8.67 7.83 -4.60
CA ALA A 20 -7.93 8.11 -3.36
C ALA A 20 -7.88 6.93 -2.37
N CYS A 21 -8.66 5.87 -2.57
CA CYS A 21 -8.68 4.69 -1.69
C CYS A 21 -8.00 3.45 -2.27
N GLN A 22 -7.55 3.50 -3.52
CA GLN A 22 -6.63 2.50 -4.05
C GLN A 22 -5.25 3.13 -4.12
N GLN A 23 -4.57 3.16 -2.98
CA GLN A 23 -3.11 3.01 -2.98
C GLN A 23 -2.82 1.62 -3.56
N GLN A 24 -2.92 1.47 -4.88
CA GLN A 24 -2.03 0.57 -5.59
C GLN A 24 -0.67 1.25 -5.47
N GLY A 25 -0.08 1.09 -4.28
CA GLY A 25 1.22 1.62 -3.95
C GLY A 25 2.26 1.02 -4.87
N LYS A 26 3.50 1.43 -4.67
CA LYS A 26 4.70 0.93 -5.38
C LYS A 26 4.75 -0.61 -5.58
N TYR A 27 3.99 -1.34 -4.79
CA TYR A 27 3.91 -2.79 -4.73
C TYR A 27 2.49 -3.28 -5.05
N THR A 28 2.43 -4.34 -5.84
CA THR A 28 1.22 -5.01 -6.31
C THR A 28 1.26 -6.53 -6.08
N GLY A 29 2.38 -7.05 -5.58
CA GLY A 29 2.60 -8.45 -5.33
C GLY A 29 1.81 -9.00 -4.15
N GLU A 30 1.76 -10.32 -4.04
CA GLU A 30 1.14 -10.99 -2.90
C GLU A 30 2.05 -10.97 -1.66
N PHE A 31 1.48 -10.84 -0.47
CA PHE A 31 2.17 -10.94 0.82
C PHE A 31 2.56 -12.38 1.15
N ASN A 32 3.56 -12.90 0.43
CA ASN A 32 4.01 -14.29 0.51
C ASN A 32 5.48 -14.43 0.92
N VAL A 33 6.22 -13.32 1.08
CA VAL A 33 7.63 -13.36 1.48
C VAL A 33 7.75 -13.13 2.98
N ASN A 34 8.23 -14.15 3.70
CA ASN A 34 8.56 -14.03 5.11
C ASN A 34 9.82 -13.17 5.28
N TRP A 35 9.63 -11.97 5.81
CA TRP A 35 10.70 -10.99 6.04
C TRP A 35 11.34 -11.14 7.43
N GLY A 36 10.57 -11.53 8.45
CA GLY A 36 11.07 -11.62 9.81
C GLY A 36 10.01 -11.98 10.86
N SER A 37 10.36 -11.83 12.13
CA SER A 37 9.45 -11.99 13.28
C SER A 37 8.95 -10.63 13.79
N GLU A 38 7.70 -10.58 14.23
CA GLU A 38 7.13 -9.41 14.94
C GLU A 38 7.76 -9.20 16.33
N ASP A 39 8.39 -10.23 16.89
CA ASP A 39 9.12 -10.16 18.18
C ASP A 39 10.36 -9.25 18.12
N ILE A 40 10.73 -8.78 16.92
CA ILE A 40 11.85 -7.87 16.69
C ILE A 40 11.25 -6.54 16.19
N PRO A 41 10.96 -5.58 17.10
CA PRO A 41 10.31 -4.32 16.75
C PRO A 41 11.05 -3.51 15.67
N GLU A 42 12.37 -3.64 15.63
CA GLU A 42 13.21 -2.96 14.64
C GLU A 42 12.88 -3.37 13.20
N HIS A 43 12.42 -4.61 12.96
CA HIS A 43 12.00 -5.04 11.64
C HIS A 43 10.76 -4.30 11.15
N LEU A 44 9.76 -4.12 12.01
CA LEU A 44 8.54 -3.37 11.68
C LEU A 44 8.87 -1.89 11.47
N GLN A 45 9.67 -1.31 12.38
CA GLN A 45 10.03 0.09 12.31
C GLN A 45 10.75 0.44 11.00
N ARG A 46 11.71 -0.39 10.55
CA ARG A 46 12.40 -0.17 9.27
C ARG A 46 11.45 -0.22 8.07
N LEU A 47 10.46 -1.12 8.07
CA LEU A 47 9.46 -1.20 7.01
C LEU A 47 8.53 0.02 7.01
N GLU A 48 8.05 0.44 8.19
CA GLU A 48 7.22 1.64 8.36
C GLU A 48 7.95 2.91 7.91
N ASP A 49 9.19 3.11 8.37
CA ASP A 49 10.02 4.26 8.02
C ASP A 49 10.27 4.38 6.51
N ASN A 50 10.32 3.24 5.81
CA ASN A 50 10.53 3.17 4.36
C ASN A 50 9.22 3.01 3.55
N ASN A 51 8.06 3.11 4.20
CA ASN A 51 6.74 2.95 3.57
C ASN A 51 6.59 1.63 2.80
N ILE A 52 7.21 0.56 3.29
CA ILE A 52 7.06 -0.78 2.73
C ILE A 52 5.86 -1.46 3.41
N PRO A 53 4.83 -1.85 2.65
CA PRO A 53 3.67 -2.51 3.21
C PRO A 53 4.04 -3.91 3.72
N TYR A 54 3.43 -4.30 4.83
CA TYR A 54 3.61 -5.61 5.43
C TYR A 54 2.29 -6.13 6.01
N GLU A 55 2.22 -7.44 6.21
CA GLU A 55 1.19 -8.12 6.98
C GLU A 55 1.82 -8.98 8.07
N THR A 56 1.19 -9.05 9.24
CA THR A 56 1.60 -9.95 10.32
C THR A 56 0.69 -11.17 10.37
N ARG A 57 1.27 -12.38 10.31
CA ARG A 57 0.55 -13.66 10.41
C ARG A 57 1.34 -14.61 11.30
N ASP A 58 0.73 -15.13 12.36
CA ASP A 58 1.34 -16.10 13.28
C ASP A 58 2.73 -15.69 13.82
N GLY A 59 2.88 -14.43 14.25
CA GLY A 59 4.16 -13.93 14.77
C GLY A 59 5.18 -13.53 13.71
N LYS A 60 4.85 -13.67 12.42
CA LYS A 60 5.76 -13.42 11.30
C LYS A 60 5.31 -12.25 10.46
N ILE A 61 6.29 -11.53 9.95
CA ILE A 61 6.11 -10.37 9.06
C ILE A 61 6.23 -10.87 7.62
N PHE A 62 5.22 -10.59 6.82
CA PHE A 62 5.17 -10.87 5.39
C PHE A 62 5.18 -9.57 4.61
N ILE A 63 6.01 -9.51 3.57
CA ILE A 63 6.02 -8.39 2.60
C ILE A 63 5.58 -8.90 1.23
N GLN A 64 5.24 -7.98 0.34
CA GLN A 64 4.91 -8.31 -1.05
C GLN A 64 6.16 -8.78 -1.80
N GLU A 65 5.99 -9.73 -2.72
CA GLU A 65 7.11 -10.30 -3.49
C GLU A 65 7.92 -9.27 -4.29
N ASP A 66 7.26 -8.21 -4.76
CA ASP A 66 7.87 -7.10 -5.48
C ASP A 66 8.47 -6.02 -4.56
N ALA A 67 8.29 -6.15 -3.23
CA ALA A 67 8.91 -5.28 -2.23
C ALA A 67 10.27 -5.78 -1.73
N VAL A 68 10.68 -7.01 -2.08
CA VAL A 68 11.89 -7.65 -1.56
C VAL A 68 13.16 -6.86 -1.85
N ASN A 69 13.31 -6.31 -3.05
CA ASN A 69 14.51 -5.57 -3.43
C ASN A 69 14.63 -4.30 -2.59
N ASP A 70 13.55 -3.52 -2.48
CA ASP A 70 13.55 -2.31 -1.66
C ASP A 70 13.77 -2.62 -0.18
N ALA A 71 13.11 -3.67 0.33
CA ALA A 71 13.29 -4.12 1.72
C ALA A 71 14.75 -4.52 1.99
N THR A 72 15.40 -5.18 1.01
CA THR A 72 16.82 -5.54 1.11
C THR A 72 17.73 -4.31 1.05
N GLU A 73 17.37 -3.29 0.28
CA GLU A 73 18.19 -2.07 0.18
C GLU A 73 18.04 -1.15 1.41
N CYS A 74 16.85 -1.08 2.01
CA CYS A 74 16.57 -0.15 3.10
C CYS A 74 16.69 -0.73 4.50
N CYS A 75 16.45 -2.03 4.64
CA CYS A 75 15.92 -2.57 5.88
C CYS A 75 16.67 -3.80 6.40
N THR A 76 17.73 -4.24 5.71
CA THR A 76 18.77 -5.15 6.24
C THR A 76 19.92 -4.37 6.86
#